data_AF-A0A938K762-F1
#
_entry.id   AF-A0A938K762-F1
#
_cell.length_a   1.000
_cell.length_b   1.000
_cell.length_c   1.000
_cell.angle_alpha   90.00
_cell.angle_beta   90.00
_cell.angle_gamma   90.00
#
_symmetry.space_group_name_H-M   'P 1'
#
loop_
_entity.id
_entity.type
_entity.pdbx_description
1 polymer ?
#
loop_
_entity_poly.entity_id
_entity_poly.type
_entity_poly.pdbx_seq_one_letter_code
_entity_poly.pdbx_strand_id
1 'polypeptide(L)'
;MKNFLQFLRRAWKYFRGTKRVWRRPPQSDLLIIDRGTASPLDEMFAHHKPHIMDIRGESINMFALLRALPKARLGAVAYLEAYIDFVNPKLVLSRTDNNHTLWQLKRRPDVTYQVALVQNG
;
A
#
# COMPACT_ATOMS: atom_id res chain seq x y z
N MET A 1 -18.34 8.67 -22.87
CA MET A 1 -18.60 7.20 -22.84
C MET A 1 -17.41 6.33 -23.28
N LYS A 2 -16.80 6.53 -24.46
CA LYS A 2 -15.68 5.69 -24.94
C LYS A 2 -14.47 5.64 -23.98
N ASN A 3 -14.10 6.78 -23.36
CA ASN A 3 -12.98 6.84 -22.42
C ASN A 3 -13.27 6.12 -21.09
N PHE A 4 -14.51 6.16 -20.63
CA PHE A 4 -14.94 5.47 -19.41
C PHE A 4 -14.97 3.95 -19.58
N LEU A 5 -15.49 3.46 -20.70
CA LEU A 5 -15.46 2.03 -21.05
C LEU A 5 -14.01 1.53 -21.22
N GLN A 6 -13.12 2.31 -21.83
CA GLN A 6 -11.70 1.97 -21.91
C GLN A 6 -11.03 1.93 -20.54
N PHE A 7 -11.35 2.88 -19.66
CA PHE A 7 -10.88 2.88 -18.28
C PHE A 7 -11.35 1.62 -17.53
N LEU A 8 -12.65 1.29 -17.59
CA LEU A 8 -13.20 0.07 -17.00
C LEU A 8 -12.54 -1.18 -17.56
N ARG A 9 -12.27 -1.25 -18.87
CA ARG A 9 -11.59 -2.39 -19.49
C ARG A 9 -10.15 -2.54 -18.99
N ARG A 10 -9.43 -1.44 -18.80
CA ARG A 10 -8.07 -1.44 -18.24
C ARG A 10 -8.09 -1.87 -16.77
N ALA A 11 -9.01 -1.31 -15.98
CA ALA A 11 -9.21 -1.68 -14.57
C ALA A 11 -9.56 -3.16 -14.43
N TRP A 12 -10.46 -3.68 -15.28
CA TRP A 12 -10.83 -5.09 -15.31
C TRP A 12 -9.69 -6.01 -15.74
N LYS A 13 -8.89 -5.61 -16.73
CA LYS A 13 -7.68 -6.35 -17.15
C LYS A 13 -6.69 -6.46 -15.99
N TYR A 14 -6.45 -5.35 -15.30
CA TYR A 14 -5.56 -5.30 -14.14
C TYR A 14 -6.10 -6.19 -13.00
N PHE A 15 -7.37 -6.00 -12.64
CA PHE A 15 -8.02 -6.76 -11.56
C PHE A 15 -8.05 -8.28 -11.80
N ARG A 16 -8.22 -8.74 -13.05
CA ARG A 16 -8.16 -10.18 -13.37
C ARG A 16 -6.76 -10.76 -13.28
N GLY A 17 -5.73 -9.98 -13.57
CA GLY A 17 -4.33 -10.42 -13.53
C GLY A 17 -3.72 -10.42 -12.12
N THR A 18 -4.31 -9.66 -11.19
CA THR A 18 -3.79 -9.51 -9.83
C THR A 18 -4.33 -10.60 -8.90
N LYS A 19 -3.46 -11.14 -8.04
CA LYS A 19 -3.85 -12.09 -7.00
C LYS A 19 -4.76 -11.40 -5.98
N ARG A 20 -5.94 -11.96 -5.75
CA ARG A 20 -6.91 -11.44 -4.76
C ARG A 20 -6.65 -12.09 -3.42
N VAL A 21 -6.32 -11.28 -2.41
CA VAL A 21 -6.05 -11.72 -1.05
C VAL A 21 -7.26 -11.42 -0.18
N TRP A 22 -7.93 -12.49 0.25
CA TRP A 22 -9.10 -12.47 1.14
C TRP A 22 -8.69 -12.76 2.58
N ARG A 23 -7.61 -12.12 3.04
CA ARG A 23 -7.15 -12.19 4.42
C ARG A 23 -7.00 -10.77 4.92
N ARG A 24 -7.49 -10.49 6.13
CA ARG A 24 -7.28 -9.19 6.77
C ARG A 24 -5.77 -8.94 6.91
N PRO A 25 -5.27 -7.73 6.59
CA PRO A 25 -3.88 -7.39 6.88
C PRO A 25 -3.56 -7.63 8.36
N PRO A 26 -2.46 -8.33 8.69
CA PRO A 26 -2.07 -8.53 10.08
C PRO A 26 -1.62 -7.21 10.71
N GLN A 27 -1.76 -7.10 12.02
CA GLN A 27 -1.16 -5.99 12.76
C GLN A 27 0.36 -6.14 12.77
N SER A 28 1.07 -5.03 12.61
CA SER A 28 2.54 -4.99 12.63
C SER A 28 3.02 -3.59 12.94
N ASP A 29 3.98 -3.45 13.86
CA ASP A 29 4.61 -2.17 14.19
C ASP A 29 5.37 -1.57 13.01
N LEU A 30 5.84 -2.41 12.09
CA LEU A 30 6.54 -2.00 10.87
C LEU A 30 5.79 -2.50 9.63
N LEU A 31 5.40 -1.55 8.77
CA LEU A 31 4.84 -1.80 7.45
C LEU A 31 5.87 -1.42 6.39
N ILE A 32 6.29 -2.38 5.58
CA ILE A 32 7.13 -2.12 4.41
C ILE A 32 6.25 -2.09 3.17
N ILE A 33 6.29 -0.95 2.47
CA ILE A 33 5.63 -0.76 1.19
C ILE A 33 6.63 -1.09 0.08
N ASP A 34 6.15 -1.90 -0.87
CA ASP A 34 6.91 -2.47 -1.97
C ASP A 34 7.85 -3.60 -1.51
N ARG A 35 7.63 -4.79 -2.08
CA ARG A 35 8.53 -5.92 -1.98
C ARG A 35 9.61 -5.74 -3.05
N GLY A 36 10.54 -4.83 -2.80
CA GLY A 36 11.74 -4.72 -3.64
C GLY A 36 12.51 -6.05 -3.67
N THR A 37 13.45 -6.18 -4.61
CA THR A 37 14.51 -7.21 -4.53
C THR A 37 15.22 -7.10 -3.18
N ALA A 38 15.71 -8.25 -2.67
CA ALA A 38 16.36 -8.39 -1.36
C ALA A 38 17.20 -7.16 -1.01
N SER A 39 16.69 -6.34 -0.08
CA SER A 39 17.32 -5.08 0.30
C SER A 39 18.05 -5.29 1.62
N PRO A 40 19.22 -4.64 1.84
CA PRO A 40 19.84 -4.58 3.17
C PRO A 40 18.86 -4.12 4.27
N LEU A 41 17.82 -3.35 3.90
CA LEU A 41 16.75 -2.96 4.80
C LEU A 41 15.95 -4.15 5.32
N ASP A 42 15.69 -5.17 4.49
CA ASP A 42 14.96 -6.36 4.94
C ASP A 42 15.75 -7.10 6.04
N GLU A 43 17.08 -7.13 5.95
CA GLU A 43 17.97 -7.69 6.98
C GLU A 43 18.00 -6.82 8.24
N MET A 44 18.22 -5.51 8.08
CA MET A 44 18.25 -4.56 9.20
C MET A 44 16.95 -4.58 10.02
N PHE A 45 15.81 -4.78 9.35
CA PHE A 45 14.50 -4.80 9.99
C PHE A 45 13.94 -6.20 10.24
N ALA A 46 14.68 -7.28 9.95
CA ALA A 46 14.19 -8.66 10.11
C ALA A 46 13.69 -8.95 11.54
N HIS A 47 14.40 -8.42 12.55
CA HIS A 47 14.05 -8.58 13.97
C HIS A 47 12.71 -7.92 14.35
N HIS A 48 12.23 -6.96 13.56
CA HIS A 48 10.98 -6.23 13.80
C HIS A 48 9.75 -6.92 13.18
N LYS A 49 9.93 -8.10 12.54
CA LYS A 49 8.86 -8.86 11.89
C LYS A 49 7.98 -8.00 10.97
N PRO A 50 8.57 -7.32 9.97
CA PRO A 50 7.83 -6.39 9.13
C PRO A 50 6.70 -7.07 8.39
N HIS A 51 5.55 -6.40 8.29
CA HIS A 51 4.50 -6.77 7.36
C HIS A 51 4.77 -6.10 6.01
N ILE A 52 4.72 -6.87 4.93
CA ILE A 52 5.03 -6.37 3.59
C ILE A 52 3.73 -6.18 2.81
N MET A 53 3.57 -5.00 2.22
CA MET A 53 2.48 -4.66 1.32
C MET A 53 3.01 -4.55 -0.12
N ASP A 54 2.54 -5.46 -0.97
CA ASP A 54 2.83 -5.41 -2.41
C ASP A 54 2.02 -4.29 -3.07
N ILE A 55 2.67 -3.37 -3.79
CA ILE A 55 2.01 -2.24 -4.48
C ILE A 55 2.14 -2.28 -6.00
N ARG A 56 2.88 -3.25 -6.55
CA ARG A 56 3.13 -3.40 -8.00
C ARG A 56 2.04 -4.16 -8.76
N GLY A 57 0.88 -4.41 -8.14
CA GLY A 57 -0.21 -5.19 -8.73
C GLY A 57 -0.02 -6.70 -8.66
N GLU A 58 0.94 -7.17 -7.89
CA GLU A 58 1.17 -8.59 -7.59
C GLU A 58 -0.01 -9.18 -6.81
N SER A 59 -0.47 -8.43 -5.81
CA SER A 59 -1.63 -8.79 -5.01
C SER A 59 -2.48 -7.57 -4.65
N ILE A 60 -3.78 -7.80 -4.43
CA ILE A 60 -4.73 -6.81 -3.92
C ILE A 60 -5.45 -7.40 -2.72
N ASN A 61 -5.46 -6.65 -1.61
CA ASN A 61 -6.17 -7.04 -0.41
C ASN A 61 -7.62 -6.57 -0.50
N MET A 62 -8.53 -7.53 -0.55
CA MET A 62 -9.93 -7.23 -0.80
C MET A 62 -10.60 -6.55 0.41
N PHE A 63 -10.16 -6.82 1.64
CA PHE A 63 -10.67 -6.13 2.81
C PHE A 63 -10.29 -4.64 2.81
N ALA A 64 -9.03 -4.34 2.49
CA ALA A 64 -8.57 -2.96 2.36
C ALA A 64 -9.31 -2.24 1.21
N LEU A 65 -9.53 -2.92 0.08
CA LEU A 65 -10.29 -2.38 -1.04
C LEU A 65 -11.74 -2.05 -0.66
N LEU A 66 -12.45 -2.97 -0.02
CA LEU A 66 -13.82 -2.76 0.43
C LEU A 66 -13.91 -1.62 1.46
N ARG A 67 -12.96 -1.55 2.40
CA ARG A 67 -12.87 -0.46 3.39
C ARG A 67 -12.57 0.90 2.77
N ALA A 68 -11.95 0.93 1.58
CA ALA A 68 -11.68 2.17 0.85
C ALA A 68 -12.88 2.69 0.06
N LEU A 69 -13.87 1.85 -0.28
CA LEU A 69 -15.05 2.24 -1.06
C LEU A 69 -15.88 3.39 -0.47
N PRO A 70 -16.18 3.43 0.86
CA PRO A 70 -16.97 4.52 1.43
C PRO A 70 -16.15 5.82 1.60
N LYS A 71 -14.83 5.81 1.37
CA LYS A 71 -14.01 7.02 1.49
C LYS A 71 -14.32 7.94 0.31
N ALA A 72 -14.64 9.21 0.59
CA ALA A 72 -14.98 10.23 -0.42
C ALA A 72 -13.88 10.46 -1.48
N ARG A 73 -12.66 9.97 -1.24
CA ARG A 73 -11.51 10.02 -2.14
C ARG A 73 -11.25 8.63 -2.73
N LEU A 74 -11.98 8.24 -3.76
CA LEU A 74 -11.70 6.99 -4.47
C LEU A 74 -10.30 7.04 -5.10
N GLY A 75 -9.46 6.03 -4.85
CA GLY A 75 -8.14 5.94 -5.46
C GLY A 75 -7.11 5.18 -4.62
N ALA A 76 -5.86 5.17 -5.12
CA ALA A 76 -4.74 4.47 -4.49
C ALA A 76 -4.45 4.95 -3.07
N VAL A 77 -4.66 6.23 -2.78
CA VAL A 77 -4.49 6.84 -1.44
C VAL A 77 -5.48 6.22 -0.44
N ALA A 78 -6.78 6.19 -0.76
CA ALA A 78 -7.79 5.62 0.14
C ALA A 78 -7.59 4.12 0.38
N TYR A 79 -7.15 3.38 -0.64
CA TYR A 79 -6.77 1.98 -0.50
C TYR A 79 -5.58 1.82 0.46
N LEU A 80 -4.53 2.61 0.26
CA LEU A 80 -3.34 2.57 1.10
C LEU A 80 -3.68 2.91 2.55
N GLU A 81 -4.45 3.97 2.77
CA GLU A 81 -4.92 4.33 4.10
C GLU A 81 -5.75 3.21 4.73
N ALA A 82 -6.71 2.64 3.99
CA ALA A 82 -7.53 1.55 4.51
C ALA A 82 -6.69 0.31 4.88
N TYR A 83 -5.61 0.06 4.13
CA TYR A 83 -4.65 -0.98 4.44
C TYR A 83 -3.87 -0.66 5.72
N ILE A 84 -3.35 0.57 5.84
CA ILE A 84 -2.62 1.04 7.03
C ILE A 84 -3.52 1.00 8.27
N ASP A 85 -4.79 1.38 8.17
CA ASP A 85 -5.76 1.30 9.27
C ASP A 85 -5.90 -0.15 9.80
N PHE A 86 -5.76 -1.16 8.93
CA PHE A 86 -5.80 -2.55 9.35
C PHE A 86 -4.50 -3.01 10.03
N VAL A 87 -3.35 -2.60 9.48
CA VAL A 87 -2.03 -2.97 10.00
C VAL A 87 -1.71 -2.23 11.30
N ASN A 88 -2.19 -1.00 11.45
CA ASN A 88 -1.92 -0.08 12.56
C ASN A 88 -0.41 0.01 12.92
N PRO A 89 0.46 0.38 11.97
CA PRO A 89 1.90 0.42 12.21
C PRO A 89 2.31 1.63 13.05
N LYS A 90 3.53 1.55 13.61
CA LYS A 90 4.25 2.71 14.17
C LYS A 90 5.14 3.36 13.09
N LEU A 91 5.67 2.55 12.17
CA LEU A 91 6.51 3.00 11.06
C LEU A 91 6.03 2.40 9.74
N VAL A 92 5.86 3.27 8.75
CA VAL A 92 5.66 2.91 7.34
C VAL A 92 6.95 3.23 6.60
N LEU A 93 7.60 2.20 6.08
CA LEU A 93 8.82 2.32 5.30
C LEU A 93 8.51 2.08 3.82
N SER A 94 8.89 3.02 2.97
CA SER A 94 8.86 2.84 1.52
C SER A 94 10.27 2.78 0.97
N ARG A 95 10.50 1.84 0.06
CA ARG A 95 11.75 1.72 -0.72
C ARG A 95 11.75 2.56 -2.00
N THR A 96 10.73 3.38 -2.17
CA THR A 96 10.63 4.37 -3.23
C THR A 96 10.22 5.72 -2.65
N ASP A 97 10.85 6.77 -3.14
CA ASP A 97 10.54 8.17 -2.86
C ASP A 97 9.77 8.84 -4.02
N ASN A 98 9.63 8.18 -5.16
CA ASN A 98 9.00 8.75 -6.35
C ASN A 98 7.47 8.63 -6.38
N ASN A 99 6.87 7.94 -5.40
CA ASN A 99 5.43 7.70 -5.37
C ASN A 99 4.69 8.85 -4.69
N HIS A 100 3.98 9.66 -5.48
CA HIS A 100 3.16 10.78 -5.01
C HIS A 100 2.13 10.39 -3.93
N THR A 101 1.58 9.17 -3.97
CA THR A 101 0.64 8.64 -2.96
C THR A 101 1.29 8.59 -1.57
N LEU A 102 2.57 8.24 -1.52
CA LEU A 102 3.32 8.11 -0.26
C LEU A 102 3.70 9.46 0.33
N TRP A 103 3.98 10.44 -0.52
CA TRP A 103 4.15 11.83 -0.09
C TRP A 103 2.87 12.41 0.51
N GLN A 104 1.71 12.12 -0.08
CA GLN A 104 0.43 12.52 0.50
C GLN A 104 0.19 11.87 1.86
N LEU A 105 0.52 10.58 1.99
CA LEU A 105 0.42 9.86 3.25
C LEU A 105 1.33 10.48 4.34
N LYS A 106 2.57 10.81 3.99
CA LYS A 106 3.57 11.41 4.90
C LYS A 106 3.16 12.80 5.40
N ARG A 107 2.45 13.58 4.59
CA ARG A 107 2.01 14.95 4.92
C ARG A 107 0.68 15.01 5.69
N ARG A 108 0.09 13.87 6.02
CA ARG A 108 -1.22 13.83 6.67
C ARG A 108 -1.09 14.28 8.13
N PRO A 109 -1.92 15.25 8.59
CA PRO A 109 -1.96 15.63 9.99
C PRO A 109 -2.57 14.50 10.84
N ASP A 110 -2.24 14.49 12.13
CA ASP A 110 -2.89 13.66 13.16
C ASP A 110 -2.83 12.15 12.92
N VAL A 111 -1.73 11.64 12.36
CA VAL A 111 -1.47 10.21 12.20
C VAL A 111 -0.61 9.67 13.35
N THR A 112 -0.84 8.41 13.73
CA THR A 112 -0.11 7.72 14.81
C THR A 112 1.17 7.02 14.34
N TYR A 113 1.47 7.09 13.05
CA TYR A 113 2.61 6.41 12.42
C TYR A 113 3.55 7.41 11.75
N GLN A 114 4.82 7.04 11.66
CA GLN A 114 5.81 7.79 10.89
C GLN A 114 5.93 7.20 9.47
N VAL A 115 6.29 8.04 8.50
CA VAL A 115 6.54 7.61 7.11
C VAL A 115 7.99 7.92 6.72
N ALA A 116 8.78 6.87 6.52
CA ALA A 116 10.14 6.95 5.99
C ALA A 116 10.13 6.58 4.50
N LEU A 117 10.62 7.49 3.66
CA LEU A 117 10.79 7.26 2.23
C LEU A 117 12.29 7.15 1.97
N VAL A 118 12.74 5.97 1.59
CA VAL A 118 14.15 5.69 1.32
C VAL A 118 14.31 5.55 -0.19
N GLN A 119 15.15 6.40 -0.78
CA GLN A 119 15.59 6.27 -2.16
C GLN A 119 16.64 5.17 -2.21
N ASN A 120 16.45 4.16 -3.06
CA ASN A 120 17.55 3.28 -3.41
C ASN A 120 18.52 4.11 -4.28
N GLY A 121 19.68 4.44 -3.72
CA GLY A 121 20.83 4.97 -4.46
C GLY A 121 21.60 3.85 -5.15
#